data_AF-A0AA39GB24-F1
#
_entry.id   AF-A0AA39GB24-F1
#
_cell.length_a   1.000
_cell.length_b   1.000
_cell.length_c   1.000
_cell.angle_alpha   90.00
_cell.angle_beta   90.00
_cell.angle_gamma   90.00
#
_symmetry.space_group_name_H-M   'P 1'
#
loop_
_entity.id
_entity.type
_entity.pdbx_description
1 polymer ?
#
loop_
_entity_poly.entity_id
_entity_poly.type
_entity_poly.pdbx_seq_one_letter_code
_entity_poly.pdbx_strand_id
1 'polypeptide(L)'
;MTSANGVKAGKFTLSSPLRTMILSGVVCPLRSVKFISSNNIALMCKMAGISGMFIDMEHSTLQLREMAQLILWHISTDFDSGAACVAVLHIESVEETVPTTIQNEVLNWRTMLFPMIKTPREVELVNGILPIDGNNGILIGSKGLITDMGIPGKHDDLKYQ
;
A
#
# COMPACT_ATOMS: atom_id res chain seq x y z
N MET A 1 11.98 -20.60 17.55
CA MET A 1 12.87 -21.08 16.48
C MET A 1 12.65 -20.21 15.25
N THR A 2 13.75 -19.80 14.64
CA THR A 2 14.01 -18.53 13.95
C THR A 2 13.36 -18.41 12.58
N SER A 3 12.65 -17.31 12.29
CA SER A 3 12.51 -16.78 10.92
C SER A 3 12.34 -15.25 10.95
N ALA A 4 13.37 -14.56 11.45
CA ALA A 4 13.70 -13.26 10.92
C ALA A 4 14.37 -13.52 9.57
N ASN A 5 13.73 -13.27 8.44
CA ASN A 5 14.44 -13.31 7.16
C ASN A 5 13.73 -12.41 6.14
N GLY A 6 14.35 -11.25 5.91
CA GLY A 6 14.29 -10.62 4.60
C GLY A 6 14.73 -11.61 3.52
N VAL A 7 14.33 -11.36 2.28
CA VAL A 7 14.80 -12.17 1.16
C VAL A 7 16.32 -12.02 1.07
N LYS A 8 17.04 -13.12 1.31
CA LYS A 8 18.47 -13.24 0.98
C LYS A 8 18.60 -13.42 -0.53
N ALA A 9 18.28 -12.38 -1.30
CA ALA A 9 18.96 -12.16 -2.57
C ALA A 9 20.41 -11.83 -2.19
N GLY A 10 21.37 -12.62 -2.68
CA GLY A 10 22.74 -12.70 -2.13
C GLY A 10 23.30 -11.39 -1.56
N LYS A 11 23.76 -11.44 -0.30
CA LYS A 11 24.54 -10.39 0.40
C LYS A 11 23.85 -9.08 0.82
N PHE A 12 22.53 -8.90 0.68
CA PHE A 12 21.84 -7.68 1.13
C PHE A 12 20.76 -7.97 2.18
N THR A 13 20.62 -7.08 3.18
CA THR A 13 19.56 -7.15 4.19
C THR A 13 18.54 -6.06 3.90
N LEU A 14 17.51 -6.40 3.13
CA LEU A 14 16.50 -5.45 2.70
C LEU A 14 15.37 -5.38 3.73
N SER A 15 15.09 -4.18 4.25
CA SER A 15 13.93 -3.93 5.11
C SER A 15 12.77 -3.34 4.30
N SER A 16 11.56 -3.82 4.57
CA SER A 16 10.33 -3.14 4.19
C SER A 16 9.52 -2.90 5.46
N PRO A 17 9.50 -1.67 5.98
CA PRO A 17 8.89 -1.40 7.28
C PRO A 17 7.40 -1.72 7.34
N LEU A 18 6.61 -1.33 6.33
CA LEU A 18 5.18 -1.65 6.29
C LEU A 18 4.91 -3.14 6.13
N ARG A 19 5.66 -3.84 5.27
CA ARG A 19 5.57 -5.30 5.15
C ARG A 19 5.87 -5.96 6.50
N THR A 20 6.90 -5.49 7.20
CA THR A 20 7.30 -6.00 8.51
C THR A 20 6.21 -5.76 9.55
N MET A 21 5.62 -4.56 9.59
CA MET A 21 4.53 -4.22 10.50
C MET A 21 3.25 -5.02 10.24
N ILE A 22 2.89 -5.23 8.97
CA ILE A 22 1.73 -6.05 8.61
C ILE A 22 1.96 -7.52 9.00
N LEU A 23 3.15 -8.07 8.71
CA LEU A 23 3.49 -9.44 9.08
C LEU A 23 3.62 -9.66 10.59
N SER A 24 3.98 -8.63 11.35
CA SER A 24 3.99 -8.69 12.82
C SER A 24 2.60 -8.52 13.44
N GLY A 25 1.55 -8.29 12.63
CA GLY A 25 0.18 -8.10 13.09
C GLY A 25 -0.07 -6.73 13.72
N VAL A 26 0.80 -5.75 13.47
CA VAL A 26 0.62 -4.37 13.96
C VAL A 26 -0.39 -3.63 13.08
N VAL A 27 -1.32 -2.93 13.73
CA VAL A 27 -2.28 -2.06 13.04
C VAL A 27 -1.53 -0.87 12.44
N CYS A 28 -1.59 -0.75 11.11
CA CYS A 28 -0.91 0.30 10.36
C CYS A 28 -1.93 1.35 9.89
N PRO A 29 -2.03 2.53 10.52
CA PRO A 29 -2.90 3.59 10.04
C PRO A 29 -2.39 4.13 8.70
N LEU A 30 -3.28 4.20 7.70
CA LEU A 30 -3.01 4.79 6.38
C LEU A 30 -3.85 6.06 6.20
N ARG A 31 -3.32 7.06 5.48
CA ARG A 31 -4.08 8.27 5.10
C ARG A 31 -4.41 8.27 3.62
N SER A 32 -5.70 8.36 3.29
CA SER A 32 -6.11 8.57 1.90
C SER A 32 -5.80 9.99 1.43
N VAL A 33 -5.22 10.11 0.24
CA VAL A 33 -4.94 11.37 -0.45
C VAL A 33 -5.70 11.38 -1.76
N LYS A 34 -6.62 12.34 -1.87
CA LYS A 34 -7.54 12.45 -3.00
C LYS A 34 -7.50 13.80 -3.70
N PHE A 35 -7.28 14.88 -2.95
CA PHE A 35 -7.34 16.24 -3.49
C PHE A 35 -6.05 17.05 -3.26
N ILE A 36 -5.16 16.55 -2.39
CA ILE A 36 -3.97 17.28 -1.99
C ILE A 36 -2.85 16.91 -2.97
N SER A 37 -2.37 17.90 -3.71
CA SER A 37 -1.17 17.80 -4.56
C SER A 37 0.09 18.35 -3.89
N SER A 38 -0.04 18.96 -2.71
CA SER A 38 1.10 19.49 -1.97
C SER A 38 1.98 18.37 -1.42
N ASN A 39 3.28 18.50 -1.60
CA ASN A 39 4.32 17.62 -1.07
C ASN A 39 4.37 17.55 0.47
N ASN A 40 3.90 18.58 1.16
CA ASN A 40 3.97 18.64 2.62
C ASN A 40 3.09 17.59 3.32
N ILE A 41 2.13 16.98 2.61
CA ILE A 41 1.27 15.95 3.17
C ILE A 41 2.06 14.72 3.67
N ALA A 42 3.18 14.39 3.01
CA ALA A 42 4.05 13.31 3.44
C ALA A 42 4.63 13.61 4.83
N LEU A 43 5.22 14.80 5.02
CA LEU A 43 5.75 15.19 6.32
C LEU A 43 4.65 15.27 7.41
N MET A 44 3.47 15.78 7.06
CA MET A 44 2.34 15.84 7.98
C MET A 44 1.89 14.45 8.45
N CYS A 45 1.82 13.47 7.53
CA CYS A 45 1.53 12.07 7.89
C CYS A 45 2.54 11.53 8.90
N LYS A 46 3.82 11.92 8.78
CA LYS A 46 4.93 11.42 9.62
C LYS A 46 4.75 11.90 11.04
N MET A 47 4.56 13.22 11.17
CA MET A 47 4.34 13.89 12.45
C MET A 47 3.05 13.40 13.12
N ALA A 48 2.05 12.99 12.34
CA ALA A 48 0.80 12.43 12.84
C ALA A 48 0.88 10.93 13.20
N GLY A 49 2.03 10.27 13.01
CA GLY A 49 2.20 8.85 13.30
C GLY A 49 1.47 7.92 12.33
N ILE A 50 1.23 8.36 11.09
CA ILE A 50 0.55 7.59 10.05
C ILE A 50 1.58 6.78 9.27
N SER A 51 1.36 5.48 9.15
CA SER A 51 2.33 4.51 8.61
C SER A 51 2.39 4.46 7.08
N GLY A 52 1.52 5.19 6.38
CA GLY A 52 1.54 5.25 4.92
C GLY A 52 0.40 6.06 4.33
N MET A 53 0.41 6.18 3.01
CA MET A 53 -0.54 6.98 2.25
C MET A 53 -1.23 6.13 1.18
N PHE A 54 -2.55 6.27 1.07
CA PHE A 54 -3.35 5.69 0.00
C PHE A 54 -3.68 6.78 -1.03
N ILE A 55 -2.92 6.83 -2.12
CA ILE A 55 -3.12 7.80 -3.20
C ILE A 55 -4.22 7.27 -4.12
N ASP A 56 -5.41 7.85 -4.02
CA ASP A 56 -6.54 7.46 -4.85
C ASP A 56 -6.39 8.12 -6.22
N MET A 57 -6.15 7.34 -7.27
CA MET A 57 -6.16 7.80 -8.66
C MET A 57 -7.43 7.42 -9.44
N GLU A 58 -8.35 6.64 -8.84
CA GLU A 58 -9.61 6.23 -9.50
C GLU A 58 -10.69 7.30 -9.34
N HIS A 59 -10.69 8.00 -8.20
CA HIS A 59 -11.71 9.00 -7.90
C HIS A 59 -11.15 10.40 -7.67
N SER A 60 -9.88 10.64 -7.98
CA SER A 60 -9.26 11.96 -7.93
C SER A 60 -9.00 12.53 -9.31
N THR A 61 -8.58 13.79 -9.32
CA THR A 61 -8.01 14.46 -10.50
C THR A 61 -6.48 14.41 -10.51
N LEU A 62 -5.86 13.61 -9.64
CA LEU A 62 -4.40 13.49 -9.59
C LEU A 62 -3.92 12.81 -10.87
N GLN A 63 -2.93 13.41 -11.52
CA GLN A 63 -2.28 12.80 -12.67
C GLN A 63 -1.02 12.06 -12.20
N LEU A 64 -0.43 11.30 -13.11
CA LEU A 64 0.81 10.57 -12.84
C LEU A 64 1.95 11.50 -12.38
N ARG A 65 1.94 12.78 -12.78
CA ARG A 65 2.94 13.76 -12.36
C ARG A 65 2.83 14.10 -10.88
N GLU A 66 1.63 14.45 -10.40
CA GLU A 66 1.41 14.77 -8.99
C GLU A 66 1.64 13.54 -8.11
N MET A 67 1.20 12.37 -8.58
CA MET A 67 1.43 11.09 -7.92
C MET A 67 2.93 10.80 -7.78
N ALA A 68 3.71 10.91 -8.86
CA ALA A 68 5.15 10.72 -8.83
C ALA A 68 5.85 11.71 -7.88
N GLN A 69 5.40 12.97 -7.84
CA GLN A 69 5.95 13.96 -6.91
C GLN A 69 5.66 13.60 -5.45
N LEU A 70 4.40 13.27 -5.12
CA LEU A 70 4.02 12.87 -3.77
C LEU A 70 4.86 11.69 -3.27
N ILE A 71 5.17 10.76 -4.17
CA ILE A 71 5.96 9.58 -3.83
C ILE A 71 7.41 9.96 -3.63
N LEU A 72 7.99 10.75 -4.54
CA LEU A 72 9.37 11.16 -4.40
C LEU A 72 9.59 11.91 -3.08
N TRP A 73 8.66 12.76 -2.67
CA TRP A 73 8.70 13.47 -1.39
C TRP A 73 8.48 12.56 -0.19
N HIS A 74 7.63 11.54 -0.33
CA HIS A 74 7.47 10.51 0.69
C HIS A 74 8.79 9.79 0.93
N ILE A 75 9.48 9.40 -0.15
CA ILE A 75 10.77 8.72 -0.08
C ILE A 75 11.85 9.65 0.50
N SER A 76 11.89 10.93 0.11
CA SER A 76 12.96 11.85 0.50
C SER A 76 12.86 12.44 1.91
N THR A 77 11.70 12.33 2.56
CA THR A 77 11.49 12.86 3.93
C THR A 77 11.91 11.89 5.03
N ASP A 78 12.78 10.92 4.70
CA ASP A 78 13.12 9.75 5.51
C ASP A 78 11.88 9.13 6.12
N PHE A 79 10.82 9.03 5.31
CA PHE A 79 9.59 8.40 5.73
C PHE A 79 9.80 6.90 5.67
N ASP A 80 10.52 6.40 6.68
CA ASP A 80 10.74 4.99 6.99
C ASP A 80 9.42 4.22 7.20
N SER A 81 8.28 4.89 7.15
CA SER A 81 6.99 4.22 7.07
C SER A 81 6.76 3.82 5.61
N GLY A 82 7.16 2.59 5.29
CA GLY A 82 7.16 2.06 3.93
C GLY A 82 5.80 2.19 3.24
N ALA A 83 5.51 3.32 2.61
CA ALA A 83 4.25 3.50 1.91
C ALA A 83 4.22 2.51 0.75
N ALA A 84 3.48 1.42 0.96
CA ALA A 84 2.73 0.81 -0.11
C ALA A 84 1.68 1.83 -0.50
N CYS A 85 2.08 2.78 -1.35
CA CYS A 85 1.16 3.33 -2.30
C CYS A 85 0.43 2.15 -2.94
N VAL A 86 -0.91 2.14 -2.89
CA VAL A 86 -1.71 1.28 -3.78
C VAL A 86 -1.67 1.94 -5.17
N ALA A 87 -0.47 1.99 -5.72
CA ALA A 87 -0.12 2.13 -7.11
C ALA A 87 1.38 1.83 -7.16
N VAL A 88 1.73 0.82 -7.93
CA VAL A 88 3.08 0.32 -8.20
C VAL A 88 4.11 1.45 -8.14
N LEU A 89 5.12 1.31 -7.28
CA LEU A 89 6.16 2.30 -7.14
C LEU A 89 7.55 1.75 -7.38
N HIS A 90 8.09 2.22 -8.50
CA HIS A 90 9.50 2.38 -8.74
C HIS A 90 10.10 3.28 -7.64
N ILE A 91 11.07 2.76 -6.89
CA ILE A 91 11.85 3.49 -5.90
C ILE A 91 13.13 3.98 -6.57
N GLU A 92 13.37 5.29 -6.54
CA GLU A 92 14.70 5.89 -6.63
C GLU A 92 14.97 6.70 -5.34
N SER A 93 15.58 6.07 -4.32
CA SER A 93 16.48 6.72 -3.35
C SER A 93 17.46 5.64 -2.80
N VAL A 94 18.79 5.75 -2.88
CA VAL A 94 19.81 6.71 -2.36
C VAL A 94 20.39 6.36 -0.97
N GLU A 95 19.96 5.27 -0.31
CA GLU A 95 20.67 4.79 0.90
C GLU A 95 21.39 3.44 0.76
N GLU A 96 21.05 2.65 -0.27
CA GLU A 96 21.72 1.38 -0.53
C GLU A 96 21.89 1.23 -2.05
N THR A 97 23.12 1.34 -2.56
CA THR A 97 23.39 1.15 -4.00
C THR A 97 23.19 -0.32 -4.36
N VAL A 98 21.95 -0.68 -4.69
CA VAL A 98 21.61 -2.03 -5.11
C VAL A 98 22.15 -2.25 -6.53
N PRO A 99 22.94 -3.31 -6.79
CA PRO A 99 23.41 -3.62 -8.13
C PRO A 99 22.25 -3.77 -9.12
N THR A 100 22.37 -3.17 -10.31
CA THR A 100 21.33 -3.20 -11.35
C THR A 100 20.85 -4.61 -11.69
N THR A 101 21.74 -5.61 -11.54
CA THR A 101 21.44 -7.03 -11.75
C THR A 101 20.34 -7.58 -10.83
N ILE A 102 20.18 -7.04 -9.62
CA ILE A 102 19.17 -7.51 -8.64
C ILE A 102 18.07 -6.47 -8.36
N GLN A 103 18.16 -5.27 -8.96
CA GLN A 103 17.21 -4.18 -8.72
C GLN A 103 15.76 -4.59 -8.96
N ASN A 104 15.47 -5.31 -10.04
CA ASN A 104 14.11 -5.76 -10.35
C ASN A 104 13.58 -6.74 -9.29
N GLU A 105 14.41 -7.64 -8.79
CA GLU A 105 14.03 -8.59 -7.74
C GLU A 105 13.72 -7.85 -6.43
N VAL A 106 14.55 -6.86 -6.08
CA VAL A 106 14.36 -6.03 -4.89
C VAL A 106 13.07 -5.18 -4.99
N LEU A 107 12.81 -4.57 -6.15
CA LEU A 107 11.60 -3.78 -6.38
C LEU A 107 10.35 -4.66 -6.31
N ASN A 108 10.37 -5.83 -6.93
CA ASN A 108 9.27 -6.78 -6.87
C ASN A 108 8.98 -7.21 -5.42
N TRP A 109 10.03 -7.47 -4.63
CA TRP A 109 9.87 -7.86 -3.22
C TRP A 109 9.31 -6.73 -2.33
N ARG A 110 9.75 -5.48 -2.57
CA ARG A 110 9.25 -4.30 -1.83
C ARG A 110 7.84 -3.88 -2.25
N THR A 111 7.41 -4.25 -3.44
CA THR A 111 6.06 -3.99 -3.91
C THR A 111 5.07 -4.81 -3.09
N MET A 112 3.97 -4.16 -2.69
CA MET A 112 2.86 -4.83 -2.02
C MET A 112 1.59 -4.68 -2.84
N LEU A 113 0.79 -5.74 -2.90
CA LEU A 113 -0.45 -5.80 -3.65
C LEU A 113 -1.63 -6.09 -2.72
N PHE A 114 -2.65 -5.23 -2.81
CA PHE A 114 -3.91 -5.36 -2.08
C PHE A 114 -5.07 -5.23 -3.08
N PRO A 115 -5.60 -6.33 -3.63
CA PRO A 115 -6.79 -6.29 -4.47
C PRO A 115 -7.96 -5.64 -3.72
N MET A 116 -8.65 -4.72 -4.40
CA MET A 116 -9.83 -4.08 -3.86
C MET A 116 -11.07 -4.94 -4.12
N ILE A 117 -11.79 -5.30 -3.06
CA ILE A 117 -13.07 -6.00 -3.12
C ILE A 117 -14.17 -4.97 -3.00
N LYS A 118 -14.96 -4.78 -4.07
CA LYS A 118 -15.97 -3.72 -4.19
C LYS A 118 -17.34 -4.21 -4.67
N THR A 119 -17.54 -5.51 -4.84
CA THR A 119 -18.85 -6.13 -5.19
C THR A 119 -19.10 -7.41 -4.38
N PRO A 120 -20.36 -7.83 -4.13
CA PRO A 120 -20.67 -9.07 -3.43
C PRO A 120 -20.12 -10.30 -4.16
N ARG A 121 -20.10 -10.27 -5.50
CA ARG A 121 -19.52 -11.35 -6.29
C ARG A 121 -18.03 -11.53 -6.01
N GLU A 122 -17.28 -10.44 -5.84
CA GLU A 122 -15.86 -10.52 -5.50
C GLU A 122 -15.65 -11.09 -4.09
N VAL A 123 -16.58 -10.82 -3.15
CA VAL A 123 -16.54 -11.42 -1.80
C VAL A 123 -16.57 -12.95 -1.86
N GLU A 124 -17.40 -13.53 -2.73
CA GLU A 124 -17.48 -14.99 -2.94
C GLU A 124 -16.15 -15.58 -3.46
N LEU A 125 -15.35 -14.78 -4.16
CA LEU A 125 -14.07 -15.19 -4.76
C LEU A 125 -12.86 -14.97 -3.85
N VAL A 126 -13.01 -14.28 -2.71
CA VAL A 126 -11.90 -13.89 -1.81
C VAL A 126 -11.05 -15.09 -1.40
N ASN A 127 -11.67 -16.24 -1.13
CA ASN A 127 -10.96 -17.47 -0.75
C ASN A 127 -10.03 -18.01 -1.85
N GLY A 128 -10.31 -17.68 -3.12
CA GLY A 128 -9.41 -17.99 -4.24
C GLY A 128 -8.34 -16.92 -4.48
N ILE A 129 -8.59 -15.67 -4.03
CA ILE A 129 -7.69 -14.53 -4.24
C ILE A 129 -6.61 -14.45 -3.14
N LEU A 130 -6.98 -14.67 -1.88
CA LEU A 130 -6.06 -14.60 -0.75
C LEU A 130 -4.85 -15.54 -0.84
N PRO A 131 -4.97 -16.80 -1.32
CA PRO A 131 -3.84 -17.72 -1.39
C PRO A 131 -2.87 -17.45 -2.56
N ILE A 132 -3.17 -16.50 -3.45
CA ILE A 132 -2.33 -16.19 -4.61
C ILE A 132 -0.99 -15.63 -4.13
N ASP A 133 0.11 -16.21 -4.61
CA ASP A 133 1.46 -15.74 -4.27
C ASP A 133 1.67 -14.28 -4.70
N GLY A 134 2.31 -13.51 -3.82
CA GLY A 134 2.46 -12.06 -3.97
C GLY A 134 1.28 -11.23 -3.47
N ASN A 135 0.11 -11.83 -3.15
CA ASN A 135 -0.97 -11.11 -2.50
C ASN A 135 -0.62 -10.81 -1.02
N ASN A 136 -0.81 -9.57 -0.57
CA ASN A 136 -0.50 -9.16 0.80
C ASN A 136 -1.75 -8.89 1.65
N GLY A 137 -2.94 -8.98 1.08
CA GLY A 137 -4.19 -8.83 1.80
C GLY A 137 -5.33 -8.42 0.88
N ILE A 138 -6.35 -7.78 1.43
CA ILE A 138 -7.46 -7.22 0.65
C ILE A 138 -7.73 -5.79 1.11
N LEU A 139 -8.15 -4.94 0.18
CA LEU A 139 -8.70 -3.62 0.47
C LEU A 139 -10.21 -3.68 0.28
N ILE A 140 -10.99 -3.25 1.28
CA ILE A 140 -12.46 -3.24 1.16
C ILE A 140 -12.90 -1.90 0.56
N GLY A 141 -13.45 -1.96 -0.66
CA GLY A 141 -14.04 -0.82 -1.36
C GLY A 141 -15.46 -0.55 -0.87
N SER A 142 -15.62 -0.08 0.38
CA SER A 142 -16.93 -0.01 1.07
C SER A 142 -18.02 0.66 0.25
N LYS A 143 -17.70 1.78 -0.42
CA LYS A 143 -18.67 2.56 -1.20
C LYS A 143 -19.20 1.79 -2.42
N GLY A 144 -18.33 1.10 -3.14
CA GLY A 144 -18.73 0.26 -4.27
C GLY A 144 -19.60 -0.90 -3.77
N LEU A 145 -19.14 -1.55 -2.69
CA LEU A 145 -19.77 -2.75 -2.16
C LEU A 145 -21.22 -2.51 -1.71
N ILE A 146 -21.46 -1.48 -0.88
CA ILE A 146 -22.81 -1.15 -0.42
C ILE A 146 -23.73 -0.68 -1.55
N THR A 147 -23.17 -0.05 -2.57
CA THR A 147 -23.95 0.40 -3.74
C THR A 147 -24.44 -0.82 -4.52
N ASP A 148 -23.56 -1.78 -4.77
CA ASP A 148 -23.88 -3.01 -5.50
C ASP A 148 -24.75 -3.98 -4.68
N MET A 149 -24.68 -3.90 -3.34
CA MET A 149 -25.59 -4.61 -2.43
C MET A 149 -27.01 -4.04 -2.38
N GLY A 150 -27.27 -2.89 -3.04
CA GLY A 150 -28.57 -2.21 -3.03
C GLY A 150 -28.85 -1.38 -1.76
N ILE A 151 -27.82 -1.05 -0.99
CA ILE A 151 -27.92 -0.31 0.28
C ILE A 151 -26.97 0.92 0.30
N PRO A 152 -27.06 1.83 -0.69
CA PRO A 152 -26.14 2.95 -0.81
C PRO A 152 -26.16 3.83 0.43
N GLY A 153 -24.96 4.15 0.96
CA GLY A 153 -24.77 5.00 2.14
C GLY A 153 -25.07 4.34 3.49
N LYS A 154 -25.58 3.10 3.52
CA LYS A 154 -25.90 2.38 4.76
C LYS A 154 -24.73 1.52 5.23
N HIS A 155 -23.68 2.15 5.74
CA HIS A 155 -22.48 1.47 6.24
C HIS A 155 -22.71 0.63 7.51
N ASP A 156 -23.79 0.91 8.25
CA ASP A 156 -24.12 0.21 9.50
C ASP A 156 -25.15 -0.92 9.29
N ASP A 157 -25.53 -1.22 8.04
CA ASP A 157 -26.48 -2.28 7.73
C ASP A 157 -25.88 -3.67 8.05
N LEU A 158 -26.67 -4.57 8.66
CA LEU A 158 -26.24 -5.94 8.96
C LEU A 158 -25.81 -6.71 7.72
N LYS A 159 -26.29 -6.35 6.54
CA LYS A 159 -25.86 -7.00 5.29
C LYS A 159 -24.40 -6.67 4.93
N TYR A 160 -23.87 -5.54 5.40
CA TYR A 160 -22.51 -5.09 5.12
C TYR A 160 -21.49 -5.53 6.19
N GLN A 161 -21.94 -5.73 7.43
CA GLN A 161 -21.13 -6.23 8.55
C GLN A 161 -20.80 -7.71 8.40
#